data_AF-A0A5J4UDH7-F1
#
_entry.id   AF-A0A5J4UDH7-F1
#
_cell.length_a   1.000
_cell.length_b   1.000
_cell.length_c   1.000
_cell.angle_alpha   90.00
_cell.angle_beta   90.00
_cell.angle_gamma   90.00
#
_symmetry.space_group_name_H-M   'P 1'
#
loop_
_entity.id
_entity.type
_entity.pdbx_description
1 polymer ?
#
loop_
_entity_poly.entity_id
_entity_poly.type
_entity_poly.pdbx_seq_one_letter_code
_entity_poly.pdbx_strand_id
1 'polypeptide(L)' 'MRGWEYTAHITRALDHLHTHNVMHRDLKPANILVNQDGTIRLG' A
#
# COMPACT_ATOMS: atom_id res chain seq x y z
N MET A 1 -11.29 5.82 14.14
CA MET A 1 -9.93 5.30 13.88
C MET A 1 -9.92 4.57 12.55
N ARG A 2 -9.25 5.10 11.52
CA ARG A 2 -9.19 4.54 10.15
C ARG A 2 -8.00 3.59 9.91
N GLY A 3 -7.20 3.27 10.92
CA GLY A 3 -5.94 2.53 10.75
C GLY A 3 -6.07 1.17 10.05
N TRP A 4 -7.21 0.48 10.23
CA TRP A 4 -7.48 -0.80 9.58
C TRP A 4 -7.71 -0.67 8.07
N GLU A 5 -8.28 0.45 7.59
CA GLU A 5 -8.48 0.73 6.15
C GLU A 5 -7.12 0.87 5.44
N TYR A 6 -6.19 1.60 6.06
CA TYR A 6 -4.83 1.76 5.54
C TYR A 6 -4.12 0.42 5.43
N THR A 7 -4.13 -0.37 6.50
CA THR A 7 -3.51 -1.70 6.50
C THR A 7 -4.10 -2.59 5.41
N ALA A 8 -5.43 -2.60 5.24
CA ALA A 8 -6.10 -3.41 4.21
C ALA A 8 -5.74 -2.99 2.79
N HIS A 9 -5.57 -1.70 2.51
CA HIS A 9 -5.15 -1.25 1.18
C HIS A 9 -3.67 -1.55 0.91
N ILE A 10 -2.80 -1.36 1.91
CA ILE A 10 -1.37 -1.68 1.80
C ILE A 10 -1.18 -3.18 1.53
N THR A 11 -1.89 -4.05 2.26
CA THR A 11 -1.76 -5.51 2.05
C THR A 11 -2.27 -5.94 0.68
N ARG A 12 -3.37 -5.35 0.16
CA ARG A 12 -3.83 -5.60 -1.22
C ARG A 12 -2.80 -5.17 -2.27
N ALA A 13 -2.16 -4.01 -2.08
CA ALA A 13 -1.12 -3.55 -3.01
C ALA A 13 0.13 -4.44 -2.98
N LEU A 14 0.53 -4.93 -1.79
CA LEU A 14 1.62 -5.90 -1.65
C LEU A 14 1.28 -7.25 -2.29
N ASP A 15 0.05 -7.75 -2.09
CA ASP A 15 -0.42 -8.99 -2.72
C ASP A 15 -0.37 -8.89 -4.25
N HIS A 16 -0.79 -7.76 -4.82
CA HIS A 16 -0.63 -7.48 -6.24
C HIS A 16 0.84 -7.53 -6.70
N LEU A 17 1.79 -6.94 -5.95
CA LEU A 17 3.20 -7.00 -6.31
C LEU A 17 3.73 -8.44 -6.24
N HIS A 18 3.42 -9.16 -5.17
CA HIS A 18 3.92 -10.52 -4.94
C HIS A 18 3.36 -11.53 -5.93
N THR A 19 2.10 -11.40 -6.35
CA THR A 19 1.51 -12.23 -7.42
C THR A 19 2.21 -12.02 -8.78
N HIS A 20 2.87 -10.88 -8.98
CA HIS A 20 3.69 -10.59 -10.14
C HIS A 20 5.20 -10.83 -9.90
N ASN A 21 5.56 -11.51 -8.80
CA ASN A 21 6.94 -11.79 -8.41
C ASN A 21 7.80 -10.51 -8.25
N VAL A 22 7.17 -9.39 -7.88
CA VAL A 22 7.81 -8.11 -7.61
C VAL A 22 7.86 -7.87 -6.10
N MET A 23 9.03 -7.50 -5.59
CA MET A 23 9.19 -7.07 -4.19
C MET A 23 9.28 -5.54 -4.12
N HIS A 24 8.48 -4.91 -3.26
CA HIS A 24 8.51 -3.46 -3.06
C HIS A 24 9.86 -2.95 -2.53
N ARG A 25 10.48 -3.69 -1.61
CA ARG A 25 11.80 -3.44 -0.98
C ARG A 25 11.97 -2.17 -0.13
N ASP A 26 11.18 -1.12 -0.35
CA ASP A 26 11.26 0.12 0.45
C ASP A 26 9.90 0.49 1.06
N LEU A 27 9.32 -0.44 1.84
CA LEU A 27 8.01 -0.23 2.48
C LEU A 27 8.18 0.59 3.77
N LYS A 28 7.86 1.88 3.69
CA LYS A 28 7.90 2.84 4.81
C LYS A 28 6.81 3.91 4.62
N PRO A 29 6.39 4.63 5.68
CA PRO A 29 5.35 5.66 5.57
C PRO A 29 5.60 6.70 4.47
N ALA A 30 6.86 7.06 4.23
CA ALA A 30 7.23 8.02 3.18
C ALA A 30 6.92 7.55 1.74
N ASN A 31 6.74 6.23 1.52
CA ASN A 31 6.39 5.64 0.21
C ASN A 31 4.93 5.16 0.15
N ILE A 32 4.09 5.57 1.10
CA ILE A 32 2.65 5.29 1.10
C ILE A 32 1.95 6.57 0.65
N LEU A 33 1.49 6.58 -0.60
CA LEU A 33 0.80 7.71 -1.20
C LEU A 33 -0.69 7.60 -0.90
N VAL A 34 -1.27 8.65 -0.31
CA VAL A 34 -2.70 8.74 0.01
C VAL A 34 -3.33 9.79 -0.90
N ASN A 35 -4.28 9.37 -1.72
CA ASN A 35 -5.03 10.27 -2.59
C ASN A 35 -6.13 11.00 -1.82
N GLN A 36 -6.65 12.09 -2.40
CA GLN A 36 -7.72 12.90 -1.80
C GLN A 36 -9.03 12.11 -1.58
N ASP A 37 -9.27 11.08 -2.40
CA ASP A 37 -10.40 10.16 -2.27
C ASP A 37 -10.20 9.06 -1.22
N GLY A 38 -9.05 9.04 -0.54
CA GLY A 38 -8.69 8.03 0.47
C GLY A 38 -8.11 6.73 -0.10
N THR A 39 -7.91 6.63 -1.42
CA THR A 39 -7.21 5.48 -2.01
C THR A 39 -5.71 5.55 -1.72
N ILE A 40 -5.07 4.38 -1.63
CA ILE A 40 -3.66 4.26 -1.26
C ILE A 40 -2.88 3.60 -2.40
N ARG A 41 -1.69 4.13 -2.68
CA ARG A 41 -0.74 3.57 -3.63
C ARG A 41 0.62 3.40 -2.96
N LEU A 42 1.32 2.37 -3.38
CA LEU A 42 2.71 2.15 -3.04
C LEU A 42 3.58 2.89 -4.07
N GLY A 43 4.49 3.73 -3.58
CA GLY A 43 5.37 4.60 -4.38
C GLY A 43 6.70 3.97 -4.77
#